data_AF-A0A2R5L1L4-F1
#
_entry.id   AF-A0A2R5L1L4-F1
#
_cell.length_a   1.000
_cell.length_b   1.000
_cell.length_c   1.000
_cell.angle_alpha   90.00
_cell.angle_beta   90.00
_cell.angle_gamma   90.00
#
_symmetry.space_group_name_H-M   'P 1'
#
loop_
_entity.id
_entity.type
_entity.pdbx_description
1 polymer ?
#
loop_
_entity_poly.entity_id
_entity_poly.type
_entity_poly.pdbx_seq_one_letter_code
_entity_poly.pdbx_strand_id
1 'polypeptide(L)'
;GGVRIRPVWVKYFAEVHGVIFVIDSSAHQRLQEWKEELAALLSHRRIAGKPVLILANKQDVEGAMDEMDIVELLHIEATVNKHKCPTRVETCSAVNIVKEKPDKPIADGFRWLIDTIVVHYYELQSRVEKDVEKERLKAKRELEQIKERIRLQRQERERQEQLEVDGEAE
;
A
#
# COMPACT_ATOMS: atom_id res chain seq x y z
N GLY A 1 -9.69 -2.20 1.62
CA GLY A 1 -9.94 -3.16 0.52
C GLY A 1 -10.29 -4.54 1.07
N GLY A 2 -10.99 -5.36 0.30
CA GLY A 2 -11.28 -6.76 0.68
C GLY A 2 -10.04 -7.65 0.61
N VAL A 3 -10.02 -8.77 1.35
CA VAL A 3 -8.86 -9.67 1.52
C VAL A 3 -8.17 -10.02 0.19
N ARG A 4 -8.94 -10.32 -0.86
CA ARG A 4 -8.40 -10.72 -2.18
C ARG A 4 -7.66 -9.60 -2.93
N ILE A 5 -7.93 -8.33 -2.63
CA ILE A 5 -7.32 -7.20 -3.34
C ILE A 5 -6.16 -6.55 -2.58
N ARG A 6 -6.04 -6.77 -1.26
CA ARG A 6 -4.94 -6.21 -0.46
C ARG A 6 -3.54 -6.57 -0.98
N PRO A 7 -3.29 -7.79 -1.51
CA PRO A 7 -1.98 -8.10 -2.08
C PRO A 7 -1.57 -7.18 -3.23
N VAL A 8 -2.50 -6.45 -3.86
CA VAL A 8 -2.20 -5.48 -4.92
C VAL A 8 -1.57 -4.20 -4.38
N TRP A 9 -1.79 -3.84 -3.11
CA TRP A 9 -1.25 -2.61 -2.50
C TRP A 9 0.26 -2.49 -2.63
N VAL A 10 0.97 -3.61 -2.50
CA VAL A 10 2.43 -3.66 -2.59
C VAL A 10 2.97 -3.20 -3.94
N LYS A 11 2.14 -3.19 -4.99
CA LYS A 11 2.52 -2.67 -6.32
C LYS A 11 2.67 -1.15 -6.32
N TYR A 12 1.97 -0.45 -5.45
CA TYR A 12 1.97 1.01 -5.39
C TYR A 12 2.94 1.59 -4.36
N PHE A 13 3.42 0.79 -3.40
CA PHE A 13 4.21 1.29 -2.28
C PHE A 13 5.52 2.00 -2.67
N ALA A 14 6.11 1.65 -3.82
CA ALA A 14 7.32 2.30 -4.33
C ALA A 14 7.08 3.77 -4.70
N GLU A 15 5.89 4.07 -5.21
CA GLU A 15 5.57 5.34 -5.89
C GLU A 15 4.98 6.40 -4.96
N VAL A 16 4.51 6.02 -3.77
CA VAL A 16 3.77 6.92 -2.86
C VAL A 16 4.69 7.71 -1.92
N HIS A 17 4.33 8.93 -1.54
CA HIS A 17 5.06 9.72 -0.53
C HIS A 17 4.48 9.61 0.88
N GLY A 18 3.22 9.22 0.99
CA GLY A 18 2.50 9.01 2.24
C GLY A 18 1.30 8.11 2.03
N VAL A 19 0.63 7.72 3.11
CA VAL A 19 -0.52 6.80 3.08
C VAL A 19 -1.68 7.38 3.87
N ILE A 20 -2.90 7.20 3.37
CA ILE A 20 -4.13 7.38 4.14
C ILE A 20 -4.70 5.98 4.41
N PHE A 21 -4.78 5.58 5.67
CA PHE A 21 -5.31 4.31 6.12
C PHE A 21 -6.68 4.54 6.76
N VAL A 22 -7.74 4.11 6.08
CA VAL A 22 -9.11 4.33 6.54
C VAL A 22 -9.64 3.07 7.20
N ILE A 23 -10.15 3.21 8.42
CA ILE A 23 -10.86 2.15 9.16
C ILE A 23 -12.32 2.56 9.39
N ASP A 24 -13.14 1.56 9.67
CA ASP A 24 -14.55 1.73 10.00
C ASP A 24 -14.69 1.67 11.53
N SER A 25 -14.69 2.80 12.23
CA SER A 25 -14.62 2.83 13.70
C SER A 25 -15.83 2.21 14.40
N SER A 26 -16.92 1.90 13.69
CA SER A 26 -18.07 1.19 14.29
C SER A 26 -17.94 -0.35 14.22
N ALA A 27 -16.98 -0.89 13.45
CA ALA A 27 -16.87 -2.33 13.17
C ALA A 27 -15.84 -3.06 14.06
N HIS A 28 -16.07 -3.07 15.37
CA HIS A 28 -15.22 -3.68 16.40
C HIS A 28 -14.72 -5.10 16.07
N GLN A 29 -15.55 -5.93 15.43
CA GLN A 29 -15.20 -7.31 15.07
C GLN A 29 -14.02 -7.43 14.08
N ARG A 30 -13.58 -6.32 13.47
CA ARG A 30 -12.48 -6.28 12.50
C ARG A 30 -11.20 -5.66 13.04
N LEU A 31 -11.16 -5.31 14.32
CA LEU A 31 -9.99 -4.68 14.95
C LEU A 31 -8.71 -5.48 14.74
N GLN A 32 -8.76 -6.80 14.96
CA GLN A 32 -7.60 -7.66 14.79
C GLN A 32 -7.09 -7.66 13.35
N GLU A 33 -8.01 -7.69 12.38
CA GLU A 33 -7.67 -7.60 10.95
C GLU A 33 -6.99 -6.27 10.65
N TRP A 34 -7.52 -5.13 11.12
CA TRP A 34 -6.91 -3.82 10.86
C TRP A 34 -5.55 -3.67 11.52
N LYS A 35 -5.38 -4.22 12.73
CA LYS A 35 -4.10 -4.23 13.43
C LYS A 35 -3.03 -4.97 12.63
N GLU A 36 -3.36 -6.16 12.13
CA GLU A 36 -2.45 -6.96 11.30
C GLU A 36 -2.12 -6.26 9.98
N GLU A 37 -3.11 -5.70 9.30
CA GLU A 37 -2.92 -4.98 8.03
C GLU A 37 -2.12 -3.69 8.21
N LEU A 38 -2.38 -2.94 9.29
CA LEU A 38 -1.62 -1.73 9.62
C LEU A 38 -0.17 -2.08 9.94
N ALA A 39 0.08 -3.12 10.73
CA ALA A 39 1.43 -3.60 11.03
C ALA A 39 2.16 -4.10 9.77
N ALA A 40 1.49 -4.84 8.89
CA ALA A 40 2.05 -5.29 7.61
C ALA A 40 2.38 -4.11 6.70
N LEU A 41 1.50 -3.11 6.63
CA LEU A 41 1.71 -1.89 5.85
C LEU A 41 2.91 -1.08 6.37
N LEU A 42 2.95 -0.79 7.67
CA LEU A 42 4.01 0.02 8.29
C LEU A 42 5.38 -0.68 8.27
N SER A 43 5.39 -2.02 8.38
CA SER A 43 6.63 -2.82 8.30
C SER A 43 7.22 -2.93 6.90
N HIS A 44 6.42 -2.65 5.88
CA HIS A 44 6.91 -2.75 4.51
C HIS A 44 8.01 -1.71 4.26
N ARG A 45 9.21 -2.15 3.83
CA ARG A 45 10.40 -1.29 3.57
C ARG A 45 10.10 0.01 2.80
N ARG A 46 9.29 -0.09 1.74
CA ARG A 46 8.88 1.05 0.90
C ARG A 46 7.96 2.06 1.62
N ILE A 47 7.24 1.64 2.67
CA ILE A 47 6.34 2.47 3.48
C ILE A 47 7.00 2.96 4.76
N ALA A 48 7.80 2.14 5.44
CA ALA A 48 8.48 2.51 6.68
C ALA A 48 9.15 3.89 6.57
N GLY A 49 8.89 4.77 7.54
CA GLY A 49 9.36 6.15 7.52
C GLY A 49 8.59 7.14 6.64
N LYS A 50 7.52 6.73 5.94
CA LYS A 50 6.60 7.68 5.27
C LYS A 50 5.50 8.12 6.23
N PRO A 51 4.97 9.34 6.10
CA PRO A 51 3.84 9.77 6.90
C PRO A 51 2.58 8.95 6.59
N VAL A 52 1.84 8.60 7.63
CA VAL A 52 0.59 7.83 7.55
C VAL A 52 -0.51 8.56 8.31
N LEU A 53 -1.58 8.93 7.61
CA LEU A 53 -2.81 9.43 8.21
C LEU A 53 -3.77 8.27 8.43
N ILE A 54 -4.24 8.08 9.65
CA ILE A 54 -5.26 7.08 9.98
C ILE A 54 -6.60 7.81 10.14
N LEU A 55 -7.57 7.46 9.30
CA LEU A 55 -8.93 7.99 9.39
C LEU A 55 -9.84 6.95 10.05
N ALA A 56 -10.22 7.21 11.30
CA ALA A 56 -11.22 6.44 12.03
C ALA A 56 -12.62 6.91 11.62
N ASN A 57 -13.07 6.39 10.48
CA ASN A 57 -14.29 6.82 9.79
C ASN A 57 -15.56 6.19 10.37
N LYS A 58 -16.72 6.82 10.14
CA LYS A 58 -18.07 6.44 10.59
C LYS A 58 -18.42 6.87 12.02
N GLN A 59 -17.91 8.02 12.45
CA GLN A 59 -18.30 8.63 13.72
C GLN A 59 -19.78 9.06 13.79
N ASP A 60 -20.51 9.01 12.68
CA ASP A 60 -21.98 9.18 12.63
C ASP A 60 -22.76 7.95 13.12
N VAL A 61 -22.11 6.80 13.27
CA VAL A 61 -22.73 5.55 13.71
C VAL A 61 -22.60 5.40 15.22
N GLU A 62 -23.69 5.01 15.88
CA GLU A 62 -23.69 4.74 17.32
C GLU A 62 -22.69 3.64 17.69
N GLY A 63 -21.93 3.88 18.77
CA GLY A 63 -20.89 2.98 19.23
C GLY A 63 -19.61 3.05 18.40
N ALA A 64 -19.41 4.04 17.54
CA ALA A 64 -18.11 4.27 16.91
C ALA A 64 -17.01 4.49 17.97
N MET A 65 -15.88 3.80 17.80
CA MET A 65 -14.70 3.95 18.66
C MET A 65 -14.13 5.36 18.58
N ASP A 66 -13.68 5.88 19.71
CA ASP A 66 -13.02 7.17 19.80
C ASP A 66 -11.52 7.09 19.45
N GLU A 67 -10.81 8.21 19.52
CA GLU A 67 -9.39 8.25 19.16
C GLU A 67 -8.53 7.40 20.11
N MET A 68 -8.81 7.42 21.42
CA MET A 68 -8.04 6.67 22.41
C MET A 68 -8.20 5.17 22.18
N ASP A 69 -9.44 4.71 21.99
CA ASP A 69 -9.75 3.32 21.66
C ASP A 69 -8.96 2.85 20.43
N ILE A 70 -8.97 3.66 19.36
CA ILE A 70 -8.27 3.32 18.12
C ILE A 70 -6.75 3.23 18.33
N VAL A 71 -6.17 4.17 19.07
CA VAL A 71 -4.72 4.19 19.36
C VAL A 71 -4.30 2.97 20.18
N GLU A 72 -5.06 2.66 21.23
CA GLU A 72 -4.78 1.55 22.13
C GLU A 72 -5.00 0.20 21.44
N LEU A 73 -6.18 -0.03 20.86
CA LEU A 73 -6.58 -1.34 20.32
C LEU A 73 -5.76 -1.74 19.10
N LEU A 74 -5.36 -0.78 18.26
CA LEU A 74 -4.50 -1.04 17.10
C LEU A 74 -3.00 -1.03 17.44
N HIS A 75 -2.61 -0.72 18.68
CA HIS A 75 -1.23 -0.58 19.12
C HIS A 75 -0.44 0.39 18.21
N ILE A 76 -1.05 1.56 17.93
CA ILE A 76 -0.51 2.51 16.95
C ILE A 76 0.86 3.00 17.39
N GLU A 77 1.00 3.49 18.62
CA GLU A 77 2.25 4.06 19.12
C GLU A 77 3.44 3.11 18.97
N ALA A 78 3.29 1.86 19.45
CA ALA A 78 4.35 0.85 19.37
C ALA A 78 4.75 0.55 17.92
N THR A 79 3.76 0.37 17.03
CA THR A 79 4.01 0.01 15.63
C THR A 79 4.63 1.17 14.85
N VAL A 80 4.14 2.37 15.07
CA VAL A 80 4.57 3.61 14.41
C VAL A 80 6.00 3.96 14.81
N ASN A 81 6.32 3.91 16.11
CA ASN A 81 7.67 4.17 16.62
C ASN A 81 8.68 3.15 16.08
N LYS A 82 8.30 1.86 16.02
CA LYS A 82 9.15 0.80 15.48
C LYS A 82 9.53 1.04 14.01
N HIS A 83 8.60 1.52 13.19
CA HIS A 83 8.81 1.73 11.76
C HIS A 83 9.09 3.19 11.38
N LYS A 84 9.19 4.07 12.39
CA LYS A 84 9.53 5.49 12.28
C LYS A 84 8.61 6.27 11.35
N CYS A 85 7.35 5.87 11.22
CA CYS A 85 6.39 6.59 10.40
C CYS A 85 5.86 7.79 11.18
N PRO A 86 5.88 9.03 10.67
CA PRO A 86 5.05 10.08 11.25
C PRO A 86 3.58 9.67 11.14
N THR A 87 2.79 9.77 12.21
CA THR A 87 1.40 9.32 12.17
C THR A 87 0.47 10.29 12.89
N ARG A 88 -0.72 10.45 12.33
CA ARG A 88 -1.83 11.19 12.90
C ARG A 88 -3.11 10.37 12.77
N VAL A 89 -3.92 10.38 13.81
CA VAL A 89 -5.25 9.75 13.82
C VAL A 89 -6.28 10.87 13.78
N GLU A 90 -7.32 10.71 12.97
CA GLU A 90 -8.46 11.61 12.94
C GLU A 90 -9.74 10.79 12.99
N THR A 91 -10.64 11.12 13.92
CA THR A 91 -11.99 10.56 13.98
C THR A 91 -12.88 11.37 13.05
N CYS A 92 -13.53 10.72 12.09
CA CYS A 92 -14.26 11.43 11.04
C CYS A 92 -15.54 10.73 10.62
N SER A 93 -16.41 11.47 9.93
CA SER A 93 -17.52 10.91 9.18
C SER A 93 -17.44 11.37 7.71
N ALA A 94 -17.20 10.42 6.81
CA ALA A 94 -17.16 10.67 5.37
C ALA A 94 -18.51 11.12 4.80
N VAL A 95 -19.61 10.87 5.52
CA VAL A 95 -20.97 11.28 5.12
C VAL A 95 -21.38 12.62 5.72
N ASN A 96 -20.64 13.12 6.71
CA ASN A 96 -20.88 14.42 7.31
C ASN A 96 -20.38 15.54 6.38
N ILE A 97 -21.19 15.89 5.39
CA ILE A 97 -20.91 16.95 4.42
C ILE A 97 -21.81 18.15 4.75
N VAL A 98 -21.21 19.24 5.22
CA VAL A 98 -21.92 20.47 5.58
C VAL A 98 -21.55 21.58 4.61
N LYS A 99 -22.53 22.12 3.90
CA LYS A 99 -22.33 23.18 2.88
C LYS A 99 -21.27 22.80 1.84
N GLU A 100 -21.37 21.58 1.31
CA GLU A 100 -20.44 21.00 0.32
C GLU A 100 -18.99 20.85 0.80
N LYS A 101 -18.72 21.09 2.08
CA LYS A 101 -17.40 20.88 2.68
C LYS A 101 -17.33 19.51 3.34
N PRO A 102 -16.20 18.80 3.19
CA PRO A 102 -15.98 17.56 3.91
C PRO A 102 -15.93 17.85 5.41
N ASP A 103 -16.09 16.78 6.18
CA ASP A 103 -15.89 16.81 7.62
C ASP A 103 -14.51 17.39 7.98
N LYS A 104 -14.48 18.25 9.00
CA LYS A 104 -13.29 19.02 9.36
C LYS A 104 -12.07 18.14 9.66
N PRO A 105 -12.19 17.02 10.41
CA PRO A 105 -11.08 16.11 10.67
C PRO A 105 -10.45 15.51 9.40
N ILE A 106 -11.26 15.27 8.34
CA ILE A 106 -10.73 14.80 7.05
C ILE A 106 -9.84 15.88 6.42
N ALA A 107 -10.32 17.13 6.42
CA ALA A 107 -9.56 18.26 5.87
C ALA A 107 -8.29 18.54 6.67
N ASP A 108 -8.37 18.54 8.00
CA ASP A 108 -7.25 18.80 8.91
C ASP A 108 -6.20 17.67 8.82
N GLY A 109 -6.64 16.41 8.81
CA GLY A 109 -5.76 15.26 8.63
C GLY A 109 -5.06 15.26 7.27
N PHE A 110 -5.80 15.55 6.19
CA PHE A 110 -5.22 15.67 4.85
C PHE A 110 -4.18 16.79 4.79
N ARG A 111 -4.48 17.95 5.39
CA ARG A 111 -3.53 19.07 5.47
C ARG A 111 -2.26 18.65 6.21
N TRP A 112 -2.38 18.02 7.38
CA TRP A 112 -1.23 17.50 8.12
C TRP A 112 -0.37 16.55 7.29
N LEU A 113 -1.01 15.64 6.52
CA LEU A 113 -0.29 14.69 5.67
C LEU A 113 0.53 15.43 4.60
N ILE A 114 -0.09 16.39 3.92
CA ILE A 114 0.57 17.18 2.88
C ILE A 114 1.69 18.03 3.48
N ASP A 115 1.44 18.75 4.57
CA ASP A 115 2.45 19.58 5.23
C ASP A 115 3.66 18.72 5.65
N THR A 116 3.42 17.53 6.19
CA THR A 116 4.49 16.59 6.56
C THR A 116 5.27 16.12 5.33
N ILE A 117 4.60 15.80 4.22
CA ILE A 117 5.27 15.43 2.96
C ILE A 117 6.11 16.60 2.43
N VAL A 118 5.57 17.81 2.44
CA VAL A 118 6.25 19.01 1.92
C VAL A 118 7.50 19.32 2.73
N VAL A 119 7.42 19.27 4.06
CA VAL A 119 8.58 19.50 4.95
C VAL A 119 9.71 18.51 4.68
N HIS A 120 9.38 17.25 4.39
CA HIS A 120 10.34 16.18 4.12
C HIS A 120 10.50 15.83 2.64
N TYR A 121 10.09 16.72 1.73
CA TYR A 121 9.89 16.37 0.32
C TYR A 121 11.17 15.85 -0.36
N TYR A 122 12.31 16.51 -0.17
CA TYR A 122 13.56 16.11 -0.81
C TYR A 122 14.00 14.70 -0.42
N GLU A 123 13.90 14.34 0.86
CA GLU A 123 14.27 13.03 1.37
C GLU A 123 13.30 11.94 0.87
N LEU A 124 12.00 12.22 0.96
CA LEU A 124 10.96 11.31 0.49
C LEU A 124 11.04 11.08 -1.02
N GLN A 125 11.18 12.14 -1.80
CA GLN A 125 11.27 12.08 -3.26
C GLN A 125 12.49 11.29 -3.71
N SER A 126 13.68 11.56 -3.15
CA SER A 126 14.89 10.79 -3.48
C SER A 126 14.71 9.30 -3.18
N ARG A 127 13.99 8.96 -2.11
CA ARG A 127 13.70 7.57 -1.75
C ARG A 127 12.71 6.93 -2.70
N VAL A 128 11.63 7.63 -3.05
CA VAL A 128 10.61 7.18 -4.01
C VAL A 128 11.27 6.89 -5.37
N GLU A 129 12.07 7.82 -5.90
CA GLU A 129 12.78 7.63 -7.17
C GLU A 129 13.68 6.39 -7.16
N LYS A 130 14.43 6.18 -6.07
CA LYS A 130 15.29 5.00 -5.92
C LYS A 130 14.50 3.70 -5.87
N ASP A 131 13.37 3.66 -5.17
CA ASP A 131 12.54 2.45 -5.08
C ASP A 131 11.80 2.19 -6.39
N VAL A 132 11.30 3.23 -7.09
CA VAL A 132 10.68 3.12 -8.43
C VAL A 132 11.68 2.60 -9.46
N GLU A 133 12.90 3.15 -9.49
CA GLU A 133 13.92 2.70 -10.44
C GLU A 133 14.33 1.24 -10.18
N LYS A 134 14.38 0.81 -8.91
CA LYS A 134 14.62 -0.60 -8.56
C LYS A 134 13.52 -1.52 -9.09
N GLU A 135 12.25 -1.14 -8.95
CA GLU A 135 11.13 -1.91 -9.49
C GLU A 135 11.17 -1.95 -11.02
N ARG A 136 11.47 -0.81 -11.66
CA ARG A 136 11.62 -0.72 -13.11
C ARG A 136 12.73 -1.65 -13.63
N LEU A 137 13.89 -1.64 -12.98
CA LEU A 137 15.01 -2.50 -13.36
C LEU A 137 14.69 -3.98 -13.14
N LYS A 138 14.00 -4.31 -12.04
CA LYS A 138 13.55 -5.67 -11.76
C LYS A 138 12.55 -6.16 -12.81
N ALA A 139 11.53 -5.36 -13.12
CA ALA A 139 10.54 -5.68 -14.15
C ALA A 139 11.17 -5.87 -15.53
N LYS A 140 12.17 -5.03 -15.88
CA LYS A 140 12.92 -5.18 -17.14
C LYS A 140 13.68 -6.52 -17.21
N ARG A 141 14.36 -6.90 -16.12
CA ARG A 141 15.07 -8.19 -16.02
C ARG A 141 14.13 -9.39 -16.12
N GLU A 142 13.00 -9.34 -15.42
CA GLU A 142 11.99 -10.40 -15.48
C GLU A 142 11.41 -10.53 -16.89
N LEU A 143 11.15 -9.41 -17.57
CA LEU A 143 10.70 -9.41 -18.96
C LEU A 143 11.74 -9.99 -19.92
N GLU A 144 13.03 -9.67 -19.74
CA GLU A 144 14.12 -10.23 -20.53
C GLU A 144 14.22 -11.75 -20.36
N GLN A 145 14.14 -12.25 -19.11
CA GLN A 145 14.16 -13.68 -18.80
C GLN A 145 12.95 -14.43 -19.39
N ILE A 146 11.75 -13.83 -19.32
CA ILE A 146 10.54 -14.41 -19.93
C ILE A 146 10.70 -14.50 -21.45
N LYS A 147 11.20 -13.45 -22.10
CA LYS A 147 11.44 -13.43 -23.55
C LYS A 147 12.45 -14.50 -23.98
N GLU A 148 13.53 -14.64 -23.22
CA GLU A 148 14.56 -15.66 -23.50
C GLU A 148 14.00 -17.07 -23.34
N ARG A 149 13.24 -17.34 -22.27
CA ARG A 149 12.57 -18.63 -22.07
C ARG A 149 11.63 -18.98 -23.22
N ILE A 150 10.81 -18.03 -23.66
CA ILE A 150 9.90 -18.22 -24.80
C ILE A 150 10.70 -18.50 -26.09
N ARG A 151 11.82 -17.80 -26.31
CA ARG A 151 12.68 -18.01 -27.48
C ARG A 151 13.25 -19.44 -27.50
N LEU A 152 13.81 -19.90 -26.38
CA LEU A 152 14.39 -21.24 -26.27
C LEU A 152 13.35 -22.34 -26.47
N GLN A 153 12.17 -22.21 -25.85
CA GLN A 153 11.07 -23.17 -26.02
C GLN A 153 10.61 -23.25 -27.48
N ARG A 154 10.56 -22.13 -28.18
CA ARG A 154 10.20 -22.11 -29.60
C ARG A 154 11.26 -22.82 -30.46
N GLN A 155 12.55 -22.56 -30.22
CA GLN A 155 13.64 -23.22 -30.95
C GLN A 155 13.68 -24.73 -30.69
N GLU A 156 13.42 -25.16 -29.46
CA GLU A 156 13.39 -26.58 -29.11
C GLU A 156 12.22 -27.30 -29.78
N ARG A 157 11.04 -26.67 -29.82
CA ARG A 157 9.87 -27.19 -30.53
C ARG A 157 10.12 -27.31 -32.04
N GLU A 158 10.65 -26.26 -32.66
CA GLU A 158 11.00 -26.28 -34.09
C GLU A 158 12.03 -27.40 -34.39
N ARG A 159 12.98 -27.64 -33.48
CA ARG A 159 13.97 -28.72 -33.62
C ARG A 159 13.37 -30.12 -33.43
N GLN A 160 12.41 -30.29 -32.52
CA GLN A 160 11.68 -31.55 -32.36
C GLN A 160 10.82 -31.86 -33.58
N GLU A 161 10.08 -30.88 -34.09
CA GLU A 161 9.27 -31.01 -35.30
C GLU A 161 10.14 -31.39 -36.51
N GLN A 162 11.32 -30.78 -36.66
CA GLN A 162 12.27 -31.13 -37.73
C GLN A 162 12.76 -32.59 -37.60
N LEU A 163 13.09 -33.05 -36.40
CA LEU A 163 13.55 -34.42 -36.14
C LEU A 163 12.45 -35.46 -36.40
N GLU A 164 11.19 -35.14 -36.10
CA GLU A 164 10.04 -36.01 -36.41
C GLU A 164 9.83 -36.14 -37.92
N VAL A 165 9.89 -35.03 -38.67
CA VAL A 165 9.77 -35.04 -40.13
C VAL A 165 10.90 -35.83 -40.80
N ASP A 166 12.14 -35.64 -40.35
CA ASP A 166 13.29 -36.34 -40.91
C ASP A 166 13.26 -37.85 -40.59
N GLY A 167 12.73 -38.25 -39.42
CA GLY A 167 12.59 -39.65 -39.02
C GLY A 167 11.43 -40.41 -39.67
N GLU A 168 10.39 -39.72 -40.17
CA GLU A 168 9.31 -40.34 -40.96
C GLU A 168 9.68 -40.53 -42.45
N ALA A 169 10.78 -39.92 -42.90
CA ALA A 169 11.26 -39.98 -44.28
C ALA A 169 12.24 -41.13 -44.56
N GLU A 170 12.71 -41.86 -43.54
CA GLU A 170 13.52 -43.09 -43.62
C GLU A 170 12.68 -44.37 -43.49
#